data_AF-A0ABD5MT81-F1
#
_entry.id   AF-A0ABD5MT81-F1
#
_cell.length_a   1.000
_cell.length_b   1.000
_cell.length_c   1.000
_cell.angle_alpha   90.00
_cell.angle_beta   90.00
_cell.angle_gamma   90.00
#
_symmetry.space_group_name_H-M   'P 1'
#
loop_
_entity.id
_entity.type
_entity.pdbx_description
1 polymer ?
#
loop_
_entity_poly.entity_id
_entity_poly.type
_entity_poly.pdbx_seq_one_letter_code
_entity_poly.pdbx_strand_id
1 'polypeptide(L)'
;MEDLIAPIMFMLGIGGLTGYFSGKLVRRISGMAMAIGVVAFIVIALVYTGNFNVNIDSITANISNVLSYIAPLGIVALASSVPFVASFVAGLFIGYRRY
;
A
#
# COMPACT_ATOMS: atom_id res chain seq x y z
N MET A 1 -12.68 -12.22 28.31
CA MET A 1 -13.23 -12.49 26.95
C MET A 1 -13.83 -11.21 26.35
N GLU A 2 -14.49 -10.36 27.15
CA GLU A 2 -15.04 -9.06 26.70
C GLU A 2 -13.96 -8.06 26.23
N ASP A 3 -12.75 -8.12 26.80
CA ASP A 3 -11.64 -7.21 26.47
C ASP A 3 -11.00 -7.43 25.09
N LEU A 4 -11.27 -8.57 24.43
CA LEU A 4 -10.73 -8.88 23.11
C LEU A 4 -11.70 -8.52 21.97
N ILE A 5 -12.99 -8.35 22.27
CA ILE A 5 -14.02 -8.07 21.27
C ILE A 5 -13.85 -6.65 20.71
N ALA A 6 -13.60 -5.67 21.58
CA ALA A 6 -13.39 -4.28 21.16
C ALA A 6 -12.17 -4.10 20.24
N PRO A 7 -10.98 -4.66 20.55
CA PRO A 7 -9.83 -4.64 19.65
C PRO A 7 -10.11 -5.31 18.30
N ILE A 8 -10.78 -6.48 18.28
CA ILE A 8 -11.10 -7.20 17.05
C ILE A 8 -12.06 -6.39 16.18
N MET A 9 -13.10 -5.80 16.75
CA MET A 9 -14.03 -4.93 16.02
C MET A 9 -13.33 -3.70 15.43
N PHE A 10 -12.37 -3.12 16.16
CA PHE A 10 -11.57 -2.00 15.69
C PHE A 10 -10.66 -2.40 14.52
N MET A 11 -9.99 -3.56 14.61
CA MET A 11 -9.18 -4.13 13.52
C MET A 11 -10.02 -4.44 12.28
N LEU A 12 -11.23 -4.96 12.46
CA LEU A 12 -12.17 -5.21 11.37
C LEU A 12 -12.62 -3.91 10.70
N GLY A 13 -12.97 -2.89 11.49
CA GLY A 13 -13.41 -1.58 10.99
C GLY A 13 -12.32 -0.85 10.22
N ILE A 14 -11.11 -0.74 10.79
CA ILE A 14 -9.98 -0.07 10.13
C ILE A 14 -9.58 -0.85 8.88
N GLY A 15 -9.38 -2.16 8.99
CA GLY A 15 -8.97 -2.98 7.84
C GLY A 15 -9.98 -2.88 6.70
N GLY A 16 -11.28 -2.98 6.98
CA GLY A 16 -12.34 -2.84 5.97
C GLY A 16 -12.37 -1.48 5.29
N LEU A 17 -12.27 -0.38 6.04
CA LEU A 17 -12.24 0.98 5.48
C LEU A 17 -11.00 1.19 4.61
N THR A 18 -9.81 0.84 5.14
CA THR A 18 -8.55 0.99 4.41
C THR A 18 -8.51 0.10 3.17
N GLY A 19 -9.05 -1.11 3.25
CA GLY A 19 -9.22 -2.04 2.14
C GLY A 19 -10.10 -1.46 1.04
N TYR A 20 -11.28 -0.92 1.40
CA TYR A 20 -12.20 -0.31 0.44
C TYR A 20 -11.57 0.86 -0.33
N PHE A 21 -10.90 1.78 0.38
CA PHE A 21 -10.18 2.88 -0.27
C PHE A 21 -9.04 2.39 -1.16
N SER A 22 -8.29 1.37 -0.71
CA SER A 22 -7.21 0.76 -1.49
C SER A 22 -7.73 0.13 -2.79
N GLY A 23 -8.83 -0.62 -2.74
CA GLY A 23 -9.46 -1.21 -3.93
C GLY A 23 -9.88 -0.15 -4.96
N LYS A 24 -10.41 0.99 -4.51
CA LYS A 24 -10.74 2.14 -5.36
C LYS A 24 -9.50 2.76 -6.02
N LEU A 25 -8.43 2.94 -5.25
CA LEU A 25 -7.14 3.44 -5.76
C LEU A 25 -6.56 2.50 -6.82
N VAL A 26 -6.52 1.20 -6.54
CA VAL A 26 -6.01 0.18 -7.47
C VAL A 26 -6.70 0.25 -8.82
N ARG A 27 -8.03 0.39 -8.85
CA ARG A 27 -8.77 0.50 -10.11
C ARG A 27 -8.54 1.82 -10.85
N ARG A 28 -8.35 2.92 -10.11
CA ARG A 28 -8.02 4.22 -10.71
C ARG A 28 -6.62 4.19 -11.35
N ILE A 29 -5.67 3.56 -10.68
CA ILE A 29 -4.30 3.38 -11.14
C ILE A 29 -4.24 2.38 -12.29
N SER A 30 -5.05 1.32 -12.29
CA SER A 30 -5.10 0.37 -13.40
C SER A 30 -5.59 1.02 -14.70
N GLY A 31 -6.52 1.97 -14.63
CA GLY A 31 -6.90 2.81 -15.79
C GLY A 31 -5.76 3.70 -16.30
N MET A 32 -4.79 4.04 -15.44
CA MET A 32 -3.58 4.80 -15.79
C MET A 32 -2.37 3.90 -16.06
N ALA A 33 -2.53 2.57 -16.04
CA ALA A 33 -1.41 1.63 -16.13
C ALA A 33 -0.58 1.82 -17.41
N MET A 34 -1.25 2.14 -18.53
CA MET A 34 -0.57 2.43 -19.79
C MET A 34 0.29 3.69 -19.71
N ALA A 35 -0.22 4.76 -19.08
CA ALA A 35 0.54 5.99 -18.89
C ALA A 35 1.74 5.77 -17.94
N ILE A 36 1.55 5.02 -16.85
CA ILE A 36 2.62 4.67 -15.91
C ILE A 36 3.70 3.83 -16.61
N GLY A 37 3.30 2.87 -17.45
CA GLY A 37 4.22 2.05 -18.22
C GLY A 37 5.06 2.87 -19.21
N VAL A 38 4.45 3.82 -19.92
CA VAL A 38 5.16 4.73 -20.82
C VAL A 38 6.17 5.59 -20.06
N VAL A 39 5.77 6.16 -18.93
CA VAL A 39 6.68 6.96 -18.08
C VAL A 39 7.83 6.11 -17.56
N ALA A 40 7.56 4.91 -17.06
CA ALA A 40 8.59 3.99 -16.58
C ALA A 40 9.58 3.63 -17.70
N PHE A 41 9.08 3.39 -18.91
CA PHE A 41 9.91 3.09 -20.08
C PHE A 41 10.84 4.26 -20.45
N ILE A 42 10.32 5.50 -20.44
CA ILE A 42 11.12 6.71 -20.69
C ILE A 42 12.21 6.87 -19.63
N VAL A 43 11.88 6.67 -18.34
CA VAL A 43 12.86 6.76 -17.25
C VAL A 43 13.96 5.72 -17.42
N ILE A 44 13.62 4.47 -17.74
CA ILE A 44 14.63 3.40 -17.99
C ILE A 44 15.52 3.77 -19.17
N ALA A 45 14.95 4.29 -20.26
CA ALA A 45 15.72 4.74 -21.42
C ALA A 45 16.67 5.91 -21.09
N LEU A 46 16.23 6.86 -20.24
CA LEU A 46 17.07 7.97 -19.78
C LEU A 46 18.22 7.52 -18.87
N VAL A 47 17.98 6.51 -18.04
CA VAL A 47 19.06 5.88 -17.26
C VAL A 47 20.06 5.18 -18.17
N TYR A 48 19.57 4.42 -19.16
CA TYR A 48 20.42 3.68 -20.08
C TYR A 48 21.28 4.59 -20.97
N THR A 49 20.74 5.75 -21.37
CA THR A 49 21.49 6.76 -22.15
C THR A 49 22.48 7.57 -21.30
N GLY A 50 22.56 7.31 -19.98
CA GLY A 50 23.48 8.00 -19.07
C GLY A 50 23.08 9.44 -18.73
N ASN A 51 21.94 9.91 -19.23
CA ASN A 51 21.42 11.26 -18.95
C ASN A 51 20.75 11.35 -17.58
N PHE A 52 20.43 10.22 -16.95
CA PHE A 52 19.74 10.16 -15.66
C PHE A 52 20.42 9.16 -14.72
N ASN A 53 21.15 9.67 -13.72
CA ASN A 53 21.82 8.85 -12.72
C ASN A 53 20.89 8.62 -11.52
N VAL A 54 20.30 7.44 -11.41
CA VAL A 54 19.42 7.07 -10.29
C VAL A 54 20.26 6.44 -9.19
N ASN A 55 20.42 7.17 -8.08
CA ASN A 55 21.06 6.62 -6.88
C ASN A 55 20.07 5.76 -6.09
N ILE A 56 20.15 4.44 -6.26
CA ILE A 56 19.28 3.47 -5.57
C ILE A 56 19.58 3.42 -4.07
N ASP A 57 20.81 3.69 -3.66
CA ASP A 57 21.21 3.67 -2.25
C ASP A 57 20.55 4.80 -1.48
N SER A 58 20.50 6.02 -2.05
CA SER A 58 19.81 7.15 -1.43
C SER A 58 18.30 6.96 -1.39
N ILE A 59 17.69 6.34 -2.41
CA ILE A 59 16.26 6.00 -2.41
C ILE A 59 15.97 4.99 -1.30
N THR A 60 16.75 3.92 -1.22
CA THR A 60 16.58 2.88 -0.20
C THR A 60 16.77 3.44 1.21
N ALA A 61 17.78 4.30 1.41
CA ALA A 61 18.02 4.96 2.69
C ALA A 61 16.85 5.86 3.11
N ASN A 62 16.29 6.63 2.18
CA ASN A 62 15.13 7.49 2.44
C ASN A 62 13.89 6.66 2.79
N ILE A 63 13.64 5.56 2.07
CA ILE A 63 12.54 4.63 2.38
C ILE A 63 12.74 4.02 3.77
N SER A 64 13.96 3.55 4.08
CA SER A 64 14.28 2.97 5.39
C SER A 64 14.08 3.96 6.53
N ASN A 65 14.42 5.23 6.33
CA ASN A 65 14.18 6.29 7.31
C ASN A 65 12.68 6.53 7.54
N VAL A 66 11.88 6.55 6.48
CA VAL A 66 10.42 6.67 6.64
C VAL A 66 9.84 5.46 7.38
N LEU A 67 10.29 4.25 7.03
CA LEU A 67 9.86 3.03 7.69
C LEU A 67 10.26 2.98 9.16
N SER A 68 11.41 3.53 9.55
CA SER A 68 11.83 3.57 10.96
C SER A 68 10.98 4.52 11.80
N TYR A 69 10.41 5.59 11.23
CA TYR A 69 9.42 6.44 11.91
C TYR A 69 8.05 5.76 12.06
N ILE A 70 7.68 4.90 11.12
CA ILE A 70 6.36 4.25 11.07
C ILE A 70 6.35 2.93 11.85
N ALA A 71 7.47 2.22 11.92
CA ALA A 71 7.60 0.93 12.59
C ALA A 71 7.11 0.92 14.06
N PRO A 72 7.39 1.94 14.90
CA PRO A 72 6.91 1.98 16.28
C PRO A 72 5.39 2.11 16.41
N LEU A 73 4.69 2.55 15.36
CA LEU A 73 3.23 2.69 15.36
C LEU A 73 2.50 1.33 15.35
N GLY A 74 3.24 0.23 15.29
CA GLY A 74 2.66 -1.12 15.32
C GLY A 74 1.85 -1.46 14.07
N ILE A 75 1.90 -0.64 13.01
CA ILE A 75 1.18 -0.88 11.75
C ILE A 75 1.59 -2.21 11.12
N VAL A 76 2.86 -2.59 11.25
CA VAL A 76 3.37 -3.89 10.77
C VAL A 76 2.76 -5.05 11.56
N ALA A 77 2.63 -4.91 12.88
CA ALA A 77 2.00 -5.90 13.74
C ALA A 77 0.49 -5.98 13.47
N LEU A 78 -0.17 -4.84 13.22
CA LEU A 78 -1.57 -4.76 12.84
C LEU A 78 -1.82 -5.43 11.48
N ALA A 79 -0.98 -5.16 10.49
CA ALA A 79 -1.02 -5.78 9.17
C ALA A 79 -0.74 -7.28 9.20
N SER A 80 -0.08 -7.77 10.25
CA SER A 80 0.17 -9.20 10.46
C SER A 80 -0.97 -9.91 11.20
N SER A 81 -1.99 -9.18 11.65
CA SER A 81 -3.12 -9.76 12.36
C SER A 81 -4.17 -10.33 11.40
N VAL A 82 -4.60 -11.56 11.64
CA VAL A 82 -5.61 -12.27 10.84
C VAL A 82 -6.92 -11.48 10.68
N PRO A 83 -7.55 -10.91 11.73
CA PRO A 83 -8.81 -10.18 11.56
C PRO A 83 -8.66 -8.92 10.70
N PHE A 84 -7.56 -8.18 10.83
CA PHE A 84 -7.30 -7.02 9.99
C PHE A 84 -7.12 -7.40 8.53
N VAL A 85 -6.33 -8.44 8.23
CA VAL A 85 -6.10 -8.88 6.85
C VAL A 85 -7.40 -9.39 6.24
N ALA A 86 -8.20 -10.15 6.99
CA ALA A 86 -9.49 -10.65 6.53
C ALA A 86 -10.45 -9.51 6.16
N SER A 87 -10.58 -8.49 7.03
CA SER A 87 -11.43 -7.33 6.73
C SER A 87 -10.87 -6.45 5.62
N PHE A 88 -9.55 -6.30 5.54
CA PHE A 88 -8.88 -5.55 4.48
C PHE A 88 -9.11 -6.18 3.12
N VAL A 89 -8.92 -7.49 2.98
CA VAL A 89 -9.15 -8.20 1.72
C VAL A 89 -10.63 -8.15 1.32
N ALA A 90 -11.55 -8.33 2.27
CA ALA A 90 -12.98 -8.18 2.02
C ALA A 90 -13.34 -6.76 1.57
N GLY A 91 -12.82 -5.73 2.27
CA GLY A 91 -13.00 -4.33 1.92
C GLY A 91 -12.42 -4.00 0.54
N LEU A 92 -11.23 -4.51 0.22
CA LEU A 92 -10.56 -4.35 -1.07
C LEU A 92 -11.39 -4.94 -2.20
N PHE A 93 -11.89 -6.16 -2.04
CA PHE A 93 -12.71 -6.81 -3.06
C PHE A 93 -14.02 -6.04 -3.30
N ILE A 94 -14.67 -5.57 -2.22
CA ILE A 94 -15.88 -4.74 -2.32
C ILE A 94 -15.56 -3.40 -3.01
N GLY A 95 -14.48 -2.73 -2.62
CA GLY A 95 -14.05 -1.44 -3.20
C GLY A 95 -13.65 -1.56 -4.67
N TYR A 96 -13.09 -2.70 -5.07
CA TYR A 96 -12.71 -2.98 -6.46
C TYR A 96 -13.92 -3.32 -7.34
N ARG A 97 -14.88 -4.12 -6.84
CA ARG A 97 -15.98 -4.68 -7.63
C ARG A 97 -17.20 -3.79 -7.78
N ARG A 98 -17.45 -2.85 -6.84
CA ARG A 98 -18.73 -2.12 -6.79
C ARG A 98 -18.90 -0.99 -7.81
N TYR A 99 -17.89 -0.70 -8.65
CA TYR A 99 -17.98 0.24 -9.78
C TYR A 99 -17.20 -0.27 -11.00
#